data_AF-A0A528ET35-F1
#
_entry.id   AF-A0A528ET35-F1
#
_cell.length_a   1.000
_cell.length_b   1.000
_cell.length_c   1.000
_cell.angle_alpha   90.00
_cell.angle_beta   90.00
_cell.angle_gamma   90.00
#
_symmetry.space_group_name_H-M   'P 1'
#
loop_
_entity.id
_entity.type
_entity.pdbx_description
1 polymer ?
#
loop_
_entity_poly.entity_id
_entity_poly.type
_entity_poly.pdbx_seq_one_letter_code
_entity_poly.pdbx_strand_id
1 'polypeptide(L)'
;MSFGDWQGFTFPELEARHLGSARERRFDKWNFLPPGEGAESYQMLLERIKPWFDALDRQTVCVTHGGVVRALFRMVLGMPEKEAATLNVPQDRLLRLEGRRLEWL
;
A
#
# COMPACT_ATOMS: atom_id res chain seq x y z
N MET A 1 -4.16 -4.28 3.40
CA MET A 1 -4.91 -3.68 2.29
C MET A 1 -5.90 -4.72 1.84
N SER A 2 -7.12 -4.58 2.31
CA SER A 2 -8.26 -5.34 1.81
C SER A 2 -8.76 -4.71 0.52
N PHE A 3 -9.06 -5.54 -0.48
CA PHE A 3 -9.66 -5.11 -1.73
C PHE A 3 -11.20 -5.21 -1.73
N GLY A 4 -11.83 -5.56 -0.60
CA GLY A 4 -13.28 -5.74 -0.51
C GLY A 4 -13.80 -6.74 -1.55
N ASP A 5 -14.82 -6.34 -2.30
CA ASP A 5 -15.45 -7.18 -3.32
C ASP A 5 -14.52 -7.49 -4.51
N TRP A 6 -13.40 -6.76 -4.64
CA TRP A 6 -12.41 -7.01 -5.67
C TRP A 6 -11.45 -8.14 -5.32
N GLN A 7 -11.51 -8.70 -4.12
CA GLN A 7 -10.65 -9.81 -3.71
C GLN A 7 -10.81 -11.02 -4.62
N GLY A 8 -9.68 -11.64 -4.97
CA GLY A 8 -9.64 -12.83 -5.84
C GLY A 8 -9.82 -12.53 -7.34
N PHE A 9 -9.97 -11.26 -7.73
CA PHE A 9 -10.09 -10.88 -9.14
C PHE A 9 -8.85 -10.18 -9.67
N THR A 10 -8.59 -10.41 -10.96
CA THR A 10 -7.62 -9.66 -11.75
C THR A 10 -8.26 -8.36 -12.27
N PHE A 11 -7.43 -7.37 -12.61
CA PHE A 11 -7.94 -6.12 -13.19
C PHE A 11 -8.76 -6.30 -14.48
N PRO A 12 -8.40 -7.19 -15.42
CA PRO A 12 -9.25 -7.48 -16.58
C PRO A 12 -10.64 -8.03 -16.21
N GLU A 13 -10.73 -8.91 -15.19
CA GLU A 13 -12.02 -9.45 -14.73
C GLU A 13 -12.88 -8.37 -14.07
N LEU A 14 -12.27 -7.45 -13.32
CA LEU A 14 -12.96 -6.31 -12.73
C LEU A 14 -13.49 -5.35 -13.79
N GLU A 15 -12.67 -5.03 -14.79
CA GLU A 15 -13.07 -4.16 -15.91
C GLU A 15 -14.21 -4.79 -16.73
N ALA A 16 -14.21 -6.11 -16.92
CA ALA A 16 -15.28 -6.83 -17.61
C ALA A 16 -16.61 -6.80 -16.85
N ARG A 17 -16.59 -6.70 -15.51
CA ARG A 17 -17.80 -6.62 -14.67
C ARG A 17 -18.29 -5.20 -14.47
N HIS A 18 -17.36 -4.27 -14.28
CA HIS A 18 -17.62 -2.87 -14.01
C HIS A 18 -16.66 -2.02 -14.86
N LEU A 19 -17.15 -1.62 -16.03
CA LEU A 19 -16.41 -0.78 -16.96
C LEU A 19 -15.96 0.52 -16.26
N GLY A 20 -14.66 0.84 -16.36
CA GLY A 20 -14.05 2.01 -15.74
C GLY A 20 -13.34 1.73 -14.42
N SER A 21 -13.47 0.54 -13.83
CA SER A 21 -12.84 0.17 -12.55
C SER A 21 -11.35 0.50 -12.50
N ALA A 22 -10.59 0.13 -13.54
CA ALA A 22 -9.16 0.39 -13.58
C ALA A 22 -8.84 1.88 -13.73
N ARG A 23 -9.71 2.64 -14.41
CA ARG A 23 -9.54 4.07 -14.65
C ARG A 23 -9.82 4.88 -13.39
N GLU A 24 -10.91 4.60 -12.69
CA GLU A 24 -11.27 5.26 -11.43
C GLU A 24 -10.15 5.11 -10.40
N ARG A 25 -9.66 3.88 -10.22
CA ARG A 25 -8.54 3.64 -9.32
C ARG A 25 -7.25 4.34 -9.76
N ARG A 26 -7.02 4.52 -11.05
CA ARG A 26 -5.79 5.18 -11.54
C ARG A 26 -5.81 6.68 -11.28
N PHE A 27 -6.99 7.30 -11.23
CA PHE A 27 -7.14 8.74 -11.02
C PHE A 27 -6.61 9.18 -9.66
N ASP A 28 -7.05 8.50 -8.59
CA ASP A 28 -6.54 8.73 -7.23
C ASP A 28 -6.26 7.39 -6.54
N LYS A 29 -5.17 6.74 -6.94
CA LYS A 29 -4.83 5.41 -6.44
C LYS A 29 -4.61 5.35 -4.93
N TRP A 30 -4.17 6.45 -4.31
CA TRP A 30 -3.86 6.47 -2.89
C TRP A 30 -5.14 6.48 -2.05
N ASN A 31 -6.09 7.34 -2.41
CA ASN A 31 -7.34 7.49 -1.66
C ASN A 31 -8.48 6.62 -2.21
N PHE A 32 -8.32 5.98 -3.37
CA PHE A 32 -9.32 5.08 -3.93
C PHE A 32 -9.67 3.96 -2.95
N LEU A 33 -10.96 3.87 -2.62
CA LEU A 33 -11.55 2.82 -1.81
C LEU A 33 -12.29 1.85 -2.75
N PRO A 34 -11.82 0.59 -2.89
CA PRO A 34 -12.59 -0.43 -3.59
C PRO A 34 -13.97 -0.63 -2.96
N PRO A 35 -14.98 -1.12 -3.72
CA PRO A 35 -16.27 -1.48 -3.16
C PRO A 35 -16.16 -2.69 -2.22
N GLY A 36 -17.17 -2.87 -1.38
CA GLY A 36 -17.31 -4.01 -0.48
C GLY A 36 -16.96 -3.70 0.97
N GLU A 37 -17.52 -4.51 1.86
CA GLU A 37 -17.30 -4.37 3.30
C GLU A 37 -15.84 -4.64 3.66
N GLY A 38 -15.28 -3.80 4.53
CA GLY A 38 -13.90 -3.92 5.00
C GLY A 38 -12.83 -3.62 3.94
N ALA A 39 -13.18 -3.03 2.80
CA ALA A 39 -12.21 -2.51 1.84
C ALA A 39 -11.32 -1.41 2.44
N GLU A 40 -10.11 -1.25 1.91
CA GLU A 40 -9.17 -0.24 2.38
C GLU A 40 -8.55 0.54 1.22
N SER A 41 -8.46 1.86 1.35
CA SER A 41 -7.54 2.68 0.57
C SER A 41 -6.10 2.58 1.12
N TYR A 42 -5.12 3.12 0.40
CA TYR A 42 -3.76 3.20 0.95
C TYR A 42 -3.68 4.14 2.16
N GLN A 43 -4.48 5.21 2.17
CA GLN A 43 -4.55 6.13 3.30
C GLN A 43 -5.06 5.41 4.56
N MET A 44 -6.14 4.63 4.45
CA MET A 44 -6.67 3.84 5.56
C MET A 44 -5.67 2.77 6.03
N LEU A 45 -4.99 2.10 5.09
CA LEU A 45 -3.92 1.16 5.44
C LEU A 45 -2.82 1.86 6.24
N LEU A 46 -2.35 3.03 5.79
CA LEU A 46 -1.32 3.80 6.46
C LEU A 46 -1.75 4.14 7.89
N GLU A 47 -2.94 4.68 8.06
CA GLU A 47 -3.50 5.03 9.37
C GLU A 47 -3.57 3.81 10.30
N ARG A 48 -3.97 2.65 9.77
CA ARG A 48 -4.05 1.41 10.56
C ARG A 48 -2.68 0.88 10.99
N ILE A 49 -1.65 0.98 10.14
CA ILE A 49 -0.32 0.47 10.48
C ILE A 49 0.53 1.45 11.28
N LYS A 50 0.20 2.75 11.26
CA LYS A 50 1.01 3.78 11.91
C LYS A 50 1.20 3.55 13.41
N PRO A 51 0.17 3.20 14.21
CA PRO A 51 0.36 2.94 15.64
C PRO A 51 1.31 1.77 15.93
N TRP A 52 1.25 0.70 15.12
CA TRP A 52 2.19 -0.42 15.23
C TRP A 52 3.62 0.03 14.89
N PHE A 53 3.77 0.82 13.83
CA PHE A 53 5.07 1.33 13.40
C PHE A 53 5.70 2.25 14.45
N ASP A 54 4.93 3.18 15.01
CA ASP A 54 5.38 4.12 16.04
C ASP A 54 5.76 3.42 17.35
N ALA A 55 5.20 2.23 17.62
CA ALA A 55 5.46 1.45 18.83
C ALA A 55 6.71 0.55 18.74
N LEU A 56 7.40 0.51 17.59
CA LEU A 56 8.63 -0.28 17.43
C LEU A 56 9.79 0.34 18.22
N ASP A 57 10.28 -0.39 19.22
CA ASP A 57 11.31 0.06 20.18
C ASP A 57 12.63 -0.73 20.10
N ARG A 58 12.71 -1.71 19.18
CA ARG A 58 13.84 -2.63 19.04
C ARG A 58 14.05 -3.06 17.59
N GLN A 59 15.21 -3.64 17.32
CA GLN A 59 15.51 -4.26 16.02
C GLN A 59 14.43 -5.29 15.68
N THR A 60 13.82 -5.13 14.51
CA THR A 60 12.63 -5.87 14.11
C THR A 60 12.78 -6.33 12.66
N VAL A 61 12.50 -7.61 12.41
CA VAL A 61 12.26 -8.13 11.06
C VAL A 61 10.75 -8.21 10.87
N CYS A 62 10.20 -7.37 9.99
CA CYS A 62 8.78 -7.38 9.64
C CYS A 62 8.60 -8.01 8.26
N VAL A 63 7.83 -9.10 8.20
CA VAL A 63 7.39 -9.71 6.94
C VAL A 63 6.00 -9.21 6.63
N THR A 64 5.84 -8.59 5.46
CA THR A 64 4.59 -7.92 5.08
C THR A 64 4.40 -7.91 3.57
N HIS A 65 3.42 -7.14 3.08
CA HIS A 65 3.07 -7.03 1.68
C HIS A 65 3.49 -5.68 1.09
N GLY A 66 3.59 -5.60 -0.23
CA GLY A 66 4.01 -4.38 -0.93
C GLY A 66 3.15 -3.14 -0.64
N GLY A 67 1.90 -3.33 -0.22
CA GLY A 67 1.08 -2.19 0.19
C GLY A 67 1.55 -1.50 1.47
N VAL A 68 2.01 -2.29 2.46
CA VAL A 68 2.58 -1.77 3.70
C VAL A 68 3.93 -1.11 3.42
N VAL A 69 4.76 -1.72 2.57
CA VAL A 69 6.03 -1.13 2.13
C VAL A 69 5.83 0.26 1.52
N ARG A 70 4.86 0.44 0.62
CA ARG A 70 4.53 1.77 0.05
C ARG A 70 4.12 2.78 1.13
N ALA A 71 3.34 2.34 2.11
CA ALA A 71 2.96 3.19 3.24
C ALA A 71 4.17 3.60 4.10
N LEU A 72 5.17 2.73 4.28
CA LEU A 72 6.42 3.09 4.95
C LEU A 72 7.17 4.22 4.22
N PHE A 73 7.24 4.20 2.89
CA PHE A 73 7.87 5.28 2.13
C PHE A 73 7.20 6.63 2.36
N ARG A 74 5.86 6.67 2.44
CA ARG A 74 5.13 7.90 2.77
C ARG A 74 5.35 8.33 4.22
N MET A 75 5.27 7.41 5.18
CA MET A 75 5.42 7.73 6.62
C MET A 75 6.85 8.17 6.98
N VAL A 76 7.88 7.52 6.42
CA VAL A 76 9.28 7.77 6.80
C VAL A 76 9.88 8.92 6.00
N LEU A 77 9.63 8.98 4.69
CA LEU A 77 10.26 9.95 3.79
C LEU A 77 9.35 11.11 3.39
N GLY A 78 8.07 11.09 3.78
CA GLY A 78 7.10 12.08 3.31
C GLY A 78 6.83 11.99 1.81
N MET A 79 7.06 10.81 1.20
CA MET A 79 6.87 10.61 -0.24
C MET A 79 5.45 10.99 -0.68
N PRO A 80 5.28 11.76 -1.78
CA PRO A 80 3.96 12.13 -2.29
C PRO A 80 3.06 10.92 -2.59
N GLU A 81 1.76 11.06 -2.35
CA GLU A 81 0.76 9.99 -2.48
C GLU A 81 0.82 9.25 -3.82
N LYS A 82 0.88 10.02 -4.92
CA LYS A 82 0.93 9.48 -6.27
C LYS A 82 2.18 8.64 -6.51
N GLU A 83 3.32 9.12 -6.03
CA GLU A 83 4.61 8.43 -6.18
C GLU A 83 4.63 7.14 -5.34
N ALA A 84 4.24 7.23 -4.06
CA ALA A 84 4.17 6.10 -3.15
C ALA A 84 3.21 5.02 -3.66
N ALA A 85 2.03 5.40 -4.17
CA ALA A 85 1.04 4.47 -4.71
C ALA A 85 1.57 3.67 -5.93
N THR A 86 2.50 4.23 -6.71
CA THR A 86 3.06 3.59 -7.92
C THR A 86 4.46 3.03 -7.73
N LEU A 87 5.10 3.29 -6.58
CA LEU A 87 6.44 2.81 -6.27
C LEU A 87 6.57 1.31 -6.55
N ASN A 88 7.61 0.94 -7.29
CA ASN A 88 7.94 -0.45 -7.51
C ASN A 88 8.44 -1.06 -6.19
N VAL A 89 7.84 -2.17 -5.78
CA VAL A 89 8.24 -2.92 -4.58
C VAL A 89 8.76 -4.28 -5.06
N PRO A 90 10.08 -4.47 -5.15
CA PRO A 90 10.67 -5.75 -5.54
C PRO A 90 10.24 -6.86 -4.56
N GLN A 91 10.04 -8.07 -5.09
CA GLN A 91 9.62 -9.24 -4.29
C GLN A 91 10.81 -10.12 -3.87
N ASP A 92 12.01 -9.77 -4.30
CA ASP A 92 13.26 -10.52 -4.16
C ASP A 92 14.31 -9.77 -3.31
N ARG A 93 13.92 -8.71 -2.61
CA ARG A 93 14.82 -7.83 -1.85
C ARG A 93 14.31 -7.53 -0.46
N LEU A 94 15.24 -7.12 0.41
CA LEU A 94 14.92 -6.63 1.75
C LEU A 94 14.90 -5.11 1.76
N LEU A 95 13.92 -4.51 2.43
CA LEU A 95 13.91 -3.08 2.71
C LEU A 95 14.48 -2.83 4.11
N ARG A 96 15.66 -2.21 4.19
CA ARG A 96 16.23 -1.76 5.45
C ARG A 96 15.73 -0.37 5.78
N LEU A 97 15.22 -0.21 7.00
CA LEU A 97 14.91 1.08 7.62
C LEU A 97 15.96 1.38 8.69
N GLU A 98 16.64 2.53 8.57
CA GLU A 98 17.59 3.03 9.55
C GLU A 98 17.39 4.54 9.76
N GLY A 99 16.91 4.94 10.93
CA GLY A 99 16.51 6.32 11.20
C GLY A 99 15.42 6.79 10.24
N ARG A 100 15.74 7.76 9.37
CA ARG A 100 14.84 8.25 8.31
C ARG A 100 15.27 7.80 6.90
N ARG A 101 16.05 6.73 6.80
CA ARG A 101 16.52 6.18 5.52
C ARG A 101 15.87 4.84 5.24
N LEU A 102 15.40 4.68 4.01
CA LEU A 102 14.94 3.41 3.45
C LEU A 102 15.90 2.98 2.33
N GLU A 103 16.35 1.74 2.36
CA GLU A 103 17.33 1.20 1.41
C GLU A 103 16.99 -0.24 1.03
N TRP A 104 16.98 -0.53 -0.27
CA TRP A 104 16.85 -1.88 -0.78
C TRP A 104 18.20 -2.59 -0.72
N LEU A 105 18.24 -3.73 -0.04
CA LEU A 105 19.37 -4.66 0.01
C LEU A 105 19.18 -5.80 -1.00
#